data_AF-A0A3N4M5X2-F1
#
_entry.id   AF-A0A3N4M5X2-F1
#
_cell.length_a   1.000
_cell.length_b   1.000
_cell.length_c   1.000
_cell.angle_alpha   90.00
_cell.angle_beta   90.00
_cell.angle_gamma   90.00
#
_symmetry.space_group_name_H-M   'P 1'
#
loop_
_entity.id
_entity.type
_entity.pdbx_description
1 polymer ?
#
loop_
_entity_poly.entity_id
_entity_poly.type
_entity_poly.pdbx_seq_one_letter_code
_entity_poly.pdbx_strand_id
1 'polypeptide(L)'
;MENIEELTKEYSAVLLKVQERRACWQAKSKPFLIRFLAGITEKYKLKWKAGANEMMLGLEAVYLVFDHEPSGIVEQSPFSVVQKMKIGGFLSFSQTRNGQIVVWISYPFIDGMNDEKPKNDMLETIEPEEITEDSVTRYIQKFLMEVIEWENNAREEIGFVRHR
;
A
#
# COMPACT_ATOMS: atom_id res chain seq x y z
N MET A 1 44.96 -2.12 -6.96
CA MET A 1 44.63 -1.54 -5.63
C MET A 1 43.72 -0.33 -5.76
N GLU A 2 43.92 0.55 -6.76
CA GLU A 2 43.03 1.70 -7.04
C GLU A 2 41.53 1.34 -7.09
N ASN A 3 41.16 0.25 -7.77
CA ASN A 3 39.76 -0.18 -7.88
C ASN A 3 39.11 -0.52 -6.51
N ILE A 4 39.86 -1.11 -5.58
CA ILE A 4 39.33 -1.44 -4.24
C ILE A 4 39.12 -0.17 -3.42
N GLU A 5 40.01 0.82 -3.56
CA GLU A 5 39.88 2.10 -2.84
C GLU A 5 38.65 2.88 -3.29
N GLU A 6 38.39 2.95 -4.59
CA GLU A 6 37.20 3.57 -5.17
C GLU A 6 35.92 2.86 -4.70
N LEU A 7 35.86 1.53 -4.80
CA LEU A 7 34.71 0.74 -4.35
C LEU A 7 34.46 0.90 -2.84
N THR A 8 35.52 1.03 -2.03
CA THR A 8 35.38 1.25 -0.59
C THR A 8 34.78 2.62 -0.27
N LYS A 9 35.19 3.67 -1.00
CA LYS A 9 34.63 5.02 -0.88
C LYS A 9 33.17 5.04 -1.29
N GLU A 10 32.84 4.43 -2.42
CA GLU A 10 31.46 4.33 -2.91
C GLU A 10 30.56 3.59 -1.91
N TYR A 11 31.00 2.43 -1.42
CA TYR A 11 30.23 1.66 -0.45
C TYR A 11 29.99 2.44 0.85
N SER A 12 31.01 3.16 1.34
CA SER A 12 30.87 4.01 2.52
C SER A 12 29.81 5.11 2.31
N ALA A 13 29.78 5.73 1.12
CA ALA A 13 28.76 6.72 0.78
C ALA A 13 27.34 6.12 0.71
N VAL A 14 27.20 4.90 0.17
CA VAL A 14 25.92 4.18 0.16
C VAL A 14 25.42 3.91 1.58
N LEU A 15 26.30 3.46 2.48
CA LEU A 15 25.93 3.21 3.89
C LEU A 15 25.48 4.48 4.60
N LEU A 16 26.19 5.59 4.38
CA LEU A 16 25.79 6.89 4.94
C LEU A 16 24.41 7.30 4.44
N LYS A 17 24.17 7.17 3.13
CA LYS A 17 22.86 7.51 2.54
C LYS A 17 21.72 6.66 3.11
N VAL A 18 21.95 5.36 3.38
CA VAL A 18 20.95 4.51 4.05
C VAL A 18 20.61 5.04 5.45
N GLN A 19 21.61 5.51 6.20
CA GLN A 19 21.39 6.10 7.53
C GLN A 19 20.61 7.40 7.45
N GLU A 20 20.97 8.28 6.50
CA GLU A 20 20.30 9.56 6.26
C GLU A 20 18.82 9.36 5.89
N ARG A 21 18.51 8.43 4.99
CA ARG A 21 17.14 8.07 4.62
C ARG A 21 16.33 7.62 5.84
N ARG A 22 16.90 6.74 6.65
CA ARG A 22 16.22 6.24 7.87
C ARG A 22 15.98 7.36 8.88
N ALA A 23 16.95 8.25 9.06
CA ALA A 23 16.81 9.43 9.92
C ALA A 23 15.72 10.38 9.39
N CYS A 24 15.71 10.65 8.08
CA CYS A 24 14.70 11.50 7.43
C CYS A 24 13.29 10.92 7.59
N TRP A 25 13.13 9.61 7.36
CA TRP A 25 11.87 8.90 7.56
C TRP A 25 11.33 9.07 8.98
N GLN A 26 12.16 8.81 9.99
CA GLN A 26 11.74 8.90 11.40
C GLN A 26 11.43 10.33 11.84
N ALA A 27 12.29 11.29 11.46
CA ALA A 27 12.20 12.65 11.94
C ALA A 27 11.14 13.49 11.19
N LYS A 28 10.87 13.18 9.92
CA LYS A 28 10.07 14.04 9.03
C LYS A 28 8.96 13.29 8.32
N SER A 29 9.30 12.34 7.46
CA SER A 29 8.34 11.82 6.45
C SER A 29 7.23 10.98 7.08
N LYS A 30 7.54 10.10 8.03
CA LYS A 30 6.54 9.28 8.73
C LYS A 30 5.59 10.13 9.58
N PRO A 31 6.05 11.03 10.48
CA PRO A 31 5.16 11.91 11.22
C PRO A 31 4.29 12.80 10.32
N PHE A 32 4.85 13.28 9.20
CA PHE A 32 4.09 14.03 8.20
C PHE A 32 2.96 13.18 7.59
N LEU A 33 3.27 11.97 7.11
CA LEU A 33 2.28 11.07 6.50
C LEU A 33 1.15 10.73 7.47
N ILE A 34 1.47 10.38 8.72
CA ILE A 34 0.47 10.04 9.74
C ILE A 34 -0.51 11.20 9.91
N ARG A 35 0.01 12.43 10.10
CA ARG A 35 -0.83 13.63 10.27
C ARG A 35 -1.64 13.94 9.02
N PHE A 36 -0.99 13.90 7.86
CA PHE A 36 -1.62 14.29 6.59
C PHE A 36 -2.74 13.31 6.21
N LEU A 37 -2.49 12.00 6.26
CA LEU A 37 -3.50 10.99 5.96
C LEU A 37 -4.65 11.00 6.97
N ALA A 38 -4.37 11.21 8.27
CA ALA A 38 -5.42 11.40 9.25
C ALA A 38 -6.32 12.59 8.89
N GLY A 39 -5.74 13.74 8.55
CA GLY A 39 -6.48 14.93 8.08
C GLY A 39 -7.32 14.67 6.82
N ILE A 40 -6.80 13.87 5.87
CA ILE A 40 -7.55 13.44 4.68
C ILE A 40 -8.77 12.61 5.07
N THR A 41 -8.61 11.62 5.96
CA THR A 41 -9.73 10.77 6.42
C THR A 41 -10.77 11.54 7.23
N GLU A 42 -10.35 12.58 7.95
CA GLU A 42 -11.26 13.45 8.67
C GLU A 42 -12.05 14.37 7.73
N LYS A 43 -11.39 14.91 6.71
CA LYS A 43 -11.99 15.83 5.73
C LYS A 43 -12.98 15.12 4.81
N TYR A 44 -12.62 13.94 4.30
CA TYR A 44 -13.46 13.17 3.38
C TYR A 44 -13.97 11.91 4.09
N LYS A 45 -15.26 11.93 4.43
CA LYS A 45 -15.93 10.89 5.23
C LYS A 45 -16.29 9.65 4.40
N LEU A 46 -15.26 8.91 3.98
CA LEU A 46 -15.38 7.58 3.42
C LEU A 46 -15.14 6.52 4.51
N LYS A 47 -15.51 5.26 4.25
CA LYS A 47 -15.20 4.12 5.12
C LYS A 47 -13.74 3.68 4.94
N TRP A 48 -12.83 4.54 5.35
CA TRP A 48 -11.39 4.34 5.26
C TRP A 48 -10.69 4.86 6.51
N LYS A 49 -9.47 4.41 6.74
CA LYS A 49 -8.66 4.83 7.87
C LYS A 49 -7.20 4.94 7.49
N ALA A 50 -6.53 5.90 8.13
CA ALA A 50 -5.08 5.99 8.12
C ALA A 50 -4.51 5.11 9.24
N GLY A 51 -3.37 4.48 8.99
CA GLY A 51 -2.69 3.65 9.97
C GLY A 51 -1.19 3.59 9.72
N ALA A 52 -0.46 3.07 10.71
CA ALA A 52 0.96 2.81 10.61
C ALA A 52 1.27 1.39 11.10
N ASN A 53 2.22 0.72 10.46
CA ASN A 53 2.84 -0.50 10.94
C ASN A 53 4.26 -0.16 11.40
N GLU A 54 4.49 -0.28 12.70
CA GLU A 54 5.76 0.01 13.34
C GLU A 54 6.34 -1.23 14.06
N MET A 55 5.87 -2.43 13.71
CA MET A 55 6.30 -3.67 14.38
C MET A 55 7.78 -3.97 14.20
N MET A 56 8.38 -3.53 13.08
CA MET A 56 9.79 -3.70 12.79
C MET A 56 10.43 -2.34 12.51
N LEU A 57 11.31 -1.91 13.42
CA LEU A 57 12.10 -0.70 13.22
C LEU A 57 12.91 -0.83 11.93
N GLY A 58 12.70 0.11 11.02
CA GLY A 58 13.40 0.13 9.74
C GLY A 58 12.70 -0.60 8.58
N LEU A 59 11.51 -1.14 8.82
CA LEU A 59 10.58 -1.71 7.82
C LEU A 59 9.15 -1.24 8.09
N GLU A 60 9.04 0.01 8.55
CA GLU A 60 7.77 0.61 8.91
C GLU A 60 6.98 1.01 7.66
N ALA A 61 5.66 1.12 7.80
CA ALA A 61 4.80 1.61 6.74
C ALA A 61 3.73 2.54 7.30
N VAL A 62 3.31 3.53 6.50
CA VAL A 62 2.10 4.31 6.75
C VAL A 62 1.15 4.08 5.58
N TYR A 63 -0.13 3.88 5.86
CA TYR A 63 -1.09 3.46 4.84
C TYR A 63 -2.46 4.11 5.04
N LEU A 64 -3.22 4.11 3.96
CA LEU A 64 -4.63 4.48 3.89
C LEU A 64 -5.40 3.27 3.36
N VAL A 65 -6.37 2.75 4.12
CA VAL A 65 -7.05 1.49 3.83
C VAL A 65 -8.56 1.65 3.91
N PHE A 66 -9.29 1.05 2.97
CA PHE A 66 -10.75 0.93 3.05
C PHE A 66 -11.15 -0.15 4.04
N ASP A 67 -12.25 0.08 4.77
CA ASP A 67 -12.82 -0.93 5.66
C ASP A 67 -13.29 -2.16 4.87
N HIS A 68 -13.29 -3.30 5.55
CA HIS A 68 -13.92 -4.49 5.01
C HIS A 68 -15.44 -4.34 5.11
N GLU A 69 -16.15 -4.79 4.08
CA GLU A 69 -17.61 -4.71 4.07
C GLU A 69 -18.25 -5.95 3.44
N PRO A 70 -19.50 -6.26 3.79
CA PRO A 70 -20.29 -7.23 3.06
C PRO A 70 -20.23 -7.02 1.55
N SER A 71 -19.84 -8.04 0.80
CA SER A 71 -19.82 -7.96 -0.67
C SER A 71 -21.22 -7.97 -1.30
N GLY A 72 -22.23 -8.40 -0.53
CA GLY A 72 -23.56 -8.73 -1.03
C GLY A 72 -23.64 -10.13 -1.66
N ILE A 73 -22.52 -10.83 -1.80
CA ILE A 73 -22.47 -12.19 -2.35
C ILE A 73 -22.59 -13.22 -1.23
N VAL A 74 -23.44 -14.21 -1.47
CA VAL A 74 -23.72 -15.29 -0.53
C VAL A 74 -23.49 -16.62 -1.23
N GLU A 75 -22.58 -17.41 -0.67
CA GLU A 75 -22.39 -18.81 -1.05
C GLU A 75 -23.42 -19.64 -0.29
N GLN A 76 -24.32 -20.31 -1.02
CA GLN A 76 -25.32 -21.19 -0.44
C GLN A 76 -25.04 -22.63 -0.86
N SER A 77 -24.93 -23.51 0.13
CA SER A 77 -24.90 -24.96 -0.04
C SER A 77 -26.08 -25.58 0.73
N PRO A 78 -26.40 -26.86 0.53
CA PRO A 78 -27.42 -27.55 1.33
C PRO A 78 -27.15 -27.54 2.84
N PHE A 79 -25.92 -27.28 3.28
CA PHE A 79 -25.49 -27.39 4.68
C PHE A 79 -24.99 -26.06 5.27
N SER A 80 -24.78 -25.03 4.46
CA SER A 80 -24.19 -23.76 4.91
C SER A 80 -24.63 -22.57 4.06
N VAL A 81 -24.67 -21.41 4.71
CA VAL A 81 -24.83 -20.11 4.07
C VAL A 81 -23.67 -19.24 4.54
N VAL A 82 -22.79 -18.86 3.62
CA VAL A 82 -21.58 -18.10 3.92
C VAL A 82 -21.64 -16.77 3.18
N GLN A 83 -21.62 -15.67 3.94
CA GLN A 83 -21.54 -14.33 3.39
C GLN A 83 -20.08 -13.99 3.06
N LYS A 84 -19.82 -13.64 1.80
CA LYS A 84 -18.47 -13.27 1.35
C LYS A 84 -18.19 -11.82 1.72
N MET A 85 -16.98 -11.55 2.20
CA MET A 85 -16.54 -10.21 2.59
C MET A 85 -15.68 -9.58 1.49
N LYS A 86 -15.93 -8.30 1.18
CA LYS A 86 -15.02 -7.49 0.39
C LYS A 86 -13.92 -6.97 1.31
N ILE A 87 -12.70 -7.37 1.03
CA ILE A 87 -11.50 -6.81 1.66
C ILE A 87 -11.17 -5.52 0.93
N GLY A 88 -11.26 -4.39 1.63
CA GLY A 88 -10.90 -3.08 1.10
C GLY A 88 -9.44 -2.98 0.65
N GLY A 89 -9.22 -2.27 -0.45
CA GLY A 89 -7.88 -1.97 -0.94
C GLY A 89 -7.16 -0.94 -0.05
N PHE A 90 -5.86 -0.78 -0.26
CA PHE A 90 -5.06 0.22 0.45
C PHE A 90 -3.94 0.81 -0.39
N LEU A 91 -3.56 2.03 -0.03
CA LEU A 91 -2.35 2.72 -0.46
C LEU A 91 -1.32 2.67 0.67
N SER A 92 -0.08 2.27 0.39
CA SER A 92 0.97 2.15 1.39
C SER A 92 2.26 2.87 0.98
N PHE A 93 2.86 3.52 1.96
CA PHE A 93 4.20 4.11 1.93
C PHE A 93 5.09 3.26 2.84
N SER A 94 5.83 2.33 2.25
CA SER A 94 6.60 1.33 3.00
C SER A 94 8.10 1.57 2.90
N GLN A 95 8.80 1.58 4.02
CA GLN A 95 10.25 1.66 4.01
C GLN A 95 10.88 0.34 3.54
N THR A 96 11.82 0.42 2.61
CA THR A 96 12.59 -0.72 2.11
C THR A 96 13.88 -0.93 2.89
N ARG A 97 14.62 -2.01 2.59
CA ARG A 97 15.86 -2.37 3.29
C ARG A 97 16.95 -1.30 3.21
N ASN A 98 16.98 -0.47 2.17
CA ASN A 98 17.96 0.60 2.00
C ASN A 98 17.44 1.98 2.47
N GLY A 99 16.28 2.04 3.12
CA GLY A 99 15.69 3.25 3.65
C GLY A 99 14.84 4.06 2.65
N GLN A 100 14.81 3.69 1.37
CA GLN A 100 13.89 4.29 0.40
C GLN A 100 12.45 3.91 0.71
N ILE A 101 11.48 4.67 0.17
CA ILE A 101 10.06 4.43 0.37
C ILE A 101 9.46 3.90 -0.92
N VAL A 102 8.89 2.70 -0.86
CA VAL A 102 8.07 2.17 -1.94
C VAL A 102 6.62 2.57 -1.72
N VAL A 103 6.02 3.19 -2.73
CA VAL A 103 4.61 3.57 -2.76
C VAL A 103 3.87 2.55 -3.62
N TRP A 104 2.85 1.91 -3.08
CA TRP A 104 2.15 0.84 -3.77
C TRP A 104 0.69 0.72 -3.32
N ILE A 105 -0.13 0.14 -4.19
CA ILE A 105 -1.55 -0.11 -3.97
C ILE A 105 -1.79 -1.61 -3.88
N SER A 106 -2.63 -2.02 -2.94
CA SER A 106 -3.30 -3.32 -2.97
C SER A 106 -4.76 -3.11 -3.35
N TYR A 107 -5.23 -3.82 -4.37
CA TYR A 107 -6.60 -3.70 -4.85
C TYR A 107 -7.59 -4.39 -3.90
N PRO A 108 -8.86 -3.93 -3.86
CA PRO A 108 -9.90 -4.66 -3.18
C PRO A 108 -10.08 -6.06 -3.78
N PHE A 109 -10.57 -7.01 -2.99
CA PHE A 109 -10.93 -8.34 -3.48
C PHE A 109 -12.03 -8.96 -2.61
N ILE A 110 -12.71 -9.99 -3.15
CA ILE A 110 -13.71 -10.75 -2.41
C ILE A 110 -13.05 -11.97 -1.78
N ASP A 111 -13.10 -12.04 -0.45
CA ASP A 111 -12.49 -13.13 0.31
C ASP A 111 -13.17 -14.48 -0.01
N GLY A 112 -12.35 -15.48 -0.35
CA GLY A 112 -12.80 -16.82 -0.69
C GLY A 112 -13.57 -16.95 -2.01
N MET A 113 -13.38 -16.04 -2.97
CA MET A 113 -13.84 -16.20 -4.35
C MET A 113 -12.72 -16.44 -5.36
N ASN A 114 -11.54 -15.86 -5.13
CA ASN A 114 -10.37 -16.04 -5.99
C ASN A 114 -9.29 -16.78 -5.20
N ASP A 115 -8.64 -17.77 -5.83
CA ASP A 115 -7.43 -18.41 -5.28
C ASP A 115 -6.20 -17.48 -5.36
N GLU A 116 -6.33 -16.37 -6.10
CA GLU A 116 -5.28 -15.39 -6.29
C GLU A 116 -5.23 -14.37 -5.16
N LYS A 117 -4.00 -14.08 -4.71
CA LYS A 117 -3.73 -13.01 -3.74
C LYS A 117 -4.20 -11.66 -4.31
N PRO A 118 -4.51 -10.66 -3.46
CA PRO A 118 -4.81 -9.33 -3.94
C PRO A 118 -3.74 -8.84 -4.90
N LYS A 119 -4.19 -8.35 -6.05
CA LYS A 119 -3.31 -7.68 -7.01
C LYS A 119 -2.65 -6.51 -6.30
N ASN A 120 -1.33 -6.40 -6.47
CA ASN A 120 -0.55 -5.30 -5.90
C ASN A 120 0.20 -4.60 -7.03
N ASP A 121 0.03 -3.28 -7.13
CA ASP A 121 0.72 -2.46 -8.12
C ASP A 121 1.66 -1.48 -7.42
N MET A 122 2.94 -1.58 -7.73
CA MET A 122 3.94 -0.61 -7.31
C MET A 122 3.78 0.65 -8.15
N LEU A 123 3.59 1.80 -7.49
CA LEU A 123 3.50 3.09 -8.15
C LEU A 123 4.89 3.67 -8.39
N GLU A 124 5.70 3.74 -7.34
CA GLU A 124 6.99 4.43 -7.39
C GLU A 124 7.89 4.02 -6.22
N THR A 125 9.20 4.22 -6.37
CA THR A 125 10.15 4.20 -5.25
C THR A 125 10.80 5.57 -5.16
N ILE A 126 10.65 6.23 -4.02
CA ILE A 126 11.09 7.60 -3.78
C ILE A 126 12.00 7.68 -2.56
N GLU A 127 12.76 8.77 -2.47
CA GLU A 127 13.48 9.14 -1.27
C GLU A 127 12.53 9.71 -0.19
N PRO A 128 12.80 9.52 1.12
CA PRO A 128 11.93 10.03 2.17
C PRO A 128 11.69 11.54 2.10
N GLU A 129 12.67 12.32 1.67
CA GLU A 129 12.57 13.78 1.50
C GLU A 129 11.65 14.24 0.36
N GLU A 130 11.31 13.35 -0.59
CA GLU A 130 10.39 13.64 -1.70
C GLU A 130 8.92 13.50 -1.29
N ILE A 131 8.66 13.04 -0.06
CA ILE A 131 7.32 12.95 0.52
C ILE A 131 6.87 14.36 0.94
N THR A 132 5.98 14.90 0.13
CA THR A 132 5.39 16.25 0.25
C THR A 132 3.88 16.15 0.14
N GLU A 133 3.16 17.23 0.47
CA GLU A 133 1.72 17.29 0.30
C GLU A 133 1.29 17.02 -1.15
N ASP A 134 2.01 17.60 -2.12
CA ASP A 134 1.72 17.42 -3.53
C ASP A 134 1.94 15.96 -3.97
N SER A 135 3.05 15.33 -3.58
CA SER A 135 3.32 13.94 -3.97
C SER A 135 2.31 12.97 -3.34
N VAL A 136 2.03 13.12 -2.05
CA VAL A 136 1.04 12.28 -1.36
C VAL A 136 -0.36 12.46 -1.94
N THR A 137 -0.76 13.69 -2.28
CA THR A 137 -2.05 13.96 -2.92
C THR A 137 -2.16 13.26 -4.27
N ARG A 138 -1.11 13.28 -5.10
CA ARG A 138 -1.10 12.55 -6.38
C ARG A 138 -1.27 11.04 -6.19
N TYR A 139 -0.61 10.45 -5.20
CA TYR A 139 -0.76 9.01 -4.92
C TYR A 139 -2.16 8.66 -4.40
N ILE A 140 -2.76 9.49 -3.56
CA ILE A 140 -4.16 9.31 -3.11
C ILE A 140 -5.12 9.40 -4.29
N GLN A 141 -4.94 10.37 -5.18
CA GLN A 141 -5.76 10.49 -6.41
C GLN A 141 -5.63 9.24 -7.27
N LYS A 142 -4.41 8.77 -7.52
CA LYS A 142 -4.18 7.54 -8.28
C LYS A 142 -4.84 6.33 -7.62
N PHE A 143 -4.69 6.18 -6.30
CA PHE A 143 -5.35 5.11 -5.54
C PHE A 143 -6.88 5.13 -5.68
N LEU A 144 -7.50 6.30 -5.53
CA LEU A 144 -8.95 6.42 -5.70
C LEU A 144 -9.38 6.10 -7.13
N MET A 145 -8.64 6.57 -8.14
CA MET A 145 -8.91 6.23 -9.54
C MET A 145 -8.86 4.72 -9.78
N GLU A 146 -7.82 4.04 -9.29
CA GLU A 146 -7.68 2.58 -9.43
C GLU A 146 -8.82 1.81 -8.74
N VAL A 147 -9.23 2.23 -7.54
CA VAL A 147 -10.34 1.59 -6.81
C VAL A 147 -11.68 1.85 -7.50
N ILE A 148 -11.91 3.06 -8.01
CA ILE A 148 -13.11 3.39 -8.80
C ILE A 148 -13.15 2.56 -10.08
N GLU A 149 -12.01 2.42 -10.76
CA GLU A 149 -11.92 1.61 -11.97
C GLU A 149 -12.18 0.14 -11.66
N TRP A 150 -11.59 -0.39 -10.59
CA TRP A 150 -11.83 -1.74 -10.12
C TRP A 150 -13.33 -1.98 -9.86
N GLU A 151 -14.02 -1.10 -9.14
CA GLU A 151 -15.45 -1.26 -8.84
C GLU A 151 -16.32 -1.19 -10.12
N ASN A 152 -15.95 -0.39 -11.11
CA ASN A 152 -16.69 -0.28 -12.38
C ASN A 152 -16.42 -1.45 -13.36
N ASN A 153 -15.21 -2.02 -13.30
CA ASN A 153 -14.70 -2.96 -14.30
C ASN A 153 -14.46 -4.38 -13.77
N ALA A 154 -14.67 -4.66 -12.49
CA ALA A 154 -14.63 -6.02 -11.92
C ALA A 154 -15.78 -6.87 -12.48
N ARG A 155 -15.61 -7.31 -13.73
CA ARG A 155 -16.57 -8.10 -14.52
C ARG A 155 -16.12 -9.55 -14.66
N GLU A 156 -15.34 -10.08 -13.72
CA GLU A 156 -14.96 -11.49 -13.77
C GLU A 156 -16.23 -12.36 -13.78
N GLU A 157 -16.46 -13.09 -14.87
CA GLU A 157 -17.53 -14.07 -14.97
C GLU A 157 -17.15 -15.29 -14.12
N ILE A 158 -17.47 -15.24 -12.83
CA ILE A 158 -17.21 -16.36 -11.90
C ILE A 158 -18.24 -17.50 -12.10
N GLY A 159 -19.32 -17.22 -12.83
CA GLY A 159 -20.33 -18.21 -13.22
C GLY A 159 -20.00 -18.85 -14.57
N PHE A 160 -19.65 -20.14 -14.56
CA PHE A 160 -19.36 -21.03 -15.71
C PHE A 160 -17.89 -21.25 -16.11
N VAL A 161 -17.06 -21.72 -15.17
CA VAL A 161 -15.94 -22.62 -15.56
C VAL A 161 -16.50 -24.03 -15.72
N ARG A 162 -16.88 -24.41 -16.95
CA ARG A 162 -17.11 -25.83 -17.29
C ARG A 162 -15.79 -26.56 -17.11
N HIS A 163 -15.66 -27.31 -16.02
CA HIS A 163 -14.62 -28.33 -15.89
C HIS A 163 -14.92 -29.39 -16.96
N ARG A 164 -14.08 -29.47 -17.99
CA ARG A 164 -14.08 -30.58 -18.96
C ARG A 164 -13.35 -31.77 -18.39
#